data_AF-A0A5K0WFE6-F1
#
_entry.id   AF-A0A5K0WFE6-F1
#
_cell.length_a   1.000
_cell.length_b   1.000
_cell.length_c   1.000
_cell.angle_alpha   90.00
_cell.angle_beta   90.00
_cell.angle_gamma   90.00
#
_symmetry.space_group_name_H-M   'P 1'
#
loop_
_entity.id
_entity.type
_entity.pdbx_description
1 polymer ?
#
loop_
_entity_poly.entity_id
_entity_poly.type
_entity_poly.pdbx_seq_one_letter_code
_entity_poly.pdbx_strand_id
1 'polypeptide(L)'
;KSPTTFEGTTFEKDGVVGTATFFASESEAWAMSSTGAYLDNADVADDFTATNSSILSIPDAAIYTTARHSPISFKYYGLCLWDGPYTVTLYFAEIMFTDDKNFSSLGKRVFD
;
A
#
# COMPACT_ATOMS: atom_id res chain seq x y z
N LYS A 1 4.82 -12.34 -8.82
CA LYS A 1 3.77 -12.39 -7.77
C LYS A 1 2.44 -12.51 -8.49
N SER A 2 1.61 -13.50 -8.15
CA SER A 2 0.36 -13.83 -8.85
C SER A 2 -0.75 -12.78 -8.60
N PRO A 3 -1.81 -12.71 -9.44
CA PRO A 3 -2.97 -11.86 -9.20
C PRO A 3 -3.60 -12.16 -7.85
N THR A 4 -4.10 -11.13 -7.17
CA THR A 4 -4.77 -11.27 -5.87
C THR A 4 -6.27 -11.11 -6.08
N THR A 5 -7.06 -12.08 -5.61
CA THR A 5 -8.52 -12.06 -5.70
C THR A 5 -9.12 -11.95 -4.31
N PHE A 6 -10.10 -11.05 -4.14
CA PHE A 6 -10.82 -10.83 -2.89
C PHE A 6 -12.25 -10.42 -3.19
N GLU A 7 -13.23 -11.01 -2.49
CA GLU A 7 -14.66 -10.75 -2.70
C GLU A 7 -15.09 -10.84 -4.18
N GLY A 8 -14.55 -11.83 -4.91
CA GLY A 8 -14.81 -12.02 -6.33
C GLY A 8 -14.17 -11.00 -7.28
N THR A 9 -13.41 -10.04 -6.76
CA THR A 9 -12.69 -9.02 -7.55
C THR A 9 -11.21 -9.40 -7.66
N THR A 10 -10.65 -9.35 -8.87
CA THR A 10 -9.22 -9.59 -9.11
C THR A 10 -8.50 -8.25 -9.28
N PHE A 11 -7.46 -8.03 -8.48
CA PHE A 11 -6.69 -6.80 -8.47
C PHE A 11 -5.42 -6.92 -9.32
N GLU A 12 -5.13 -5.86 -10.07
CA GLU A 12 -3.86 -5.71 -10.78
C GLU A 12 -2.72 -5.38 -9.80
N LYS A 13 -1.52 -5.88 -10.09
CA LYS A 13 -0.35 -5.65 -9.27
C LYS A 13 0.26 -4.28 -9.56
N ASP A 14 0.73 -3.61 -8.52
CA ASP A 14 1.54 -2.40 -8.64
C ASP A 14 3.02 -2.63 -9.01
N GLY A 15 3.66 -1.51 -9.33
CA GLY A 15 5.08 -1.41 -9.65
C GLY A 15 6.01 -1.40 -8.44
N VAL A 16 7.30 -1.33 -8.71
CA VAL A 16 8.33 -1.09 -7.69
C VAL A 16 8.22 0.36 -7.23
N VAL A 17 8.46 0.60 -5.94
CA VAL A 17 8.34 1.91 -5.30
C VAL A 17 9.71 2.32 -4.76
N GLY A 18 10.04 3.61 -4.91
CA GLY A 18 11.25 4.22 -4.38
C GLY A 18 11.02 5.65 -3.90
N THR A 19 12.12 6.38 -3.73
CA THR A 19 12.13 7.75 -3.19
C THR A 19 11.39 8.77 -4.05
N ALA A 20 11.39 8.57 -5.36
CA ALA A 20 10.59 9.31 -6.32
C ALA A 20 10.24 8.35 -7.45
N THR A 21 8.97 7.97 -7.55
CA THR A 21 8.55 6.96 -8.52
C THR A 21 7.18 7.29 -9.08
N PHE A 22 7.04 7.05 -10.38
CA PHE A 22 5.78 7.02 -11.09
C PHE A 22 5.66 5.68 -11.81
N PHE A 23 4.47 5.09 -11.76
CA PHE A 23 4.15 3.84 -12.44
C PHE A 23 2.79 3.97 -13.11
N ALA A 24 2.69 3.55 -14.36
CA ALA A 24 1.42 3.40 -15.07
C ALA A 24 1.16 1.90 -15.30
N SER A 25 -0.10 1.49 -15.19
CA SER A 25 -0.49 0.11 -15.49
C SER A 25 -0.30 -0.22 -16.97
N GLU A 26 -0.12 -1.49 -17.29
CA GLU A 26 -0.01 -1.95 -18.69
C GLU A 26 -1.27 -1.61 -19.51
N SER A 27 -2.43 -1.62 -18.85
CA SER A 27 -3.71 -1.22 -19.42
C SER A 27 -3.89 0.29 -19.58
N GLU A 28 -2.99 1.10 -19.01
CA GLU A 28 -3.08 2.55 -18.89
C GLU A 28 -4.38 3.05 -18.22
N ALA A 29 -5.12 2.16 -17.56
CA ALA A 29 -6.37 2.47 -16.86
C ALA A 29 -6.13 3.12 -15.49
N TRP A 30 -4.94 2.94 -14.92
CA TRP A 30 -4.58 3.52 -13.64
C TRP A 30 -3.07 3.77 -13.52
N ALA A 31 -2.69 4.62 -12.58
CA ALA A 31 -1.30 4.93 -12.26
C ALA A 31 -1.08 5.13 -10.76
N MET A 32 0.18 5.14 -10.32
CA MET A 32 0.56 5.52 -8.97
C MET A 32 1.78 6.44 -8.93
N SER A 33 1.90 7.22 -7.86
CA SER A 33 3.10 7.99 -7.54
C SER A 33 3.50 7.82 -6.08
N SER A 34 4.81 7.83 -5.84
CA SER A 34 5.42 7.80 -4.49
C SER A 34 6.52 8.84 -4.40
N THR A 35 6.59 9.56 -3.28
CA THR A 35 7.63 10.54 -3.01
C THR A 35 8.06 10.52 -1.54
N GLY A 36 9.36 10.69 -1.32
CA GLY A 36 9.97 10.85 -0.01
C GLY A 36 11.08 9.83 0.23
N ALA A 37 12.05 10.19 1.06
CA ALA A 37 13.09 9.31 1.55
C ALA A 37 13.01 9.25 3.08
N TYR A 38 13.34 8.12 3.69
CA TYR A 38 13.48 8.06 5.13
C TYR A 38 14.77 8.79 5.54
N LEU A 39 14.76 9.37 6.74
CA LEU A 39 15.92 10.08 7.29
C LEU A 39 16.70 9.14 8.22
N ASP A 40 17.03 7.95 7.75
CA ASP A 40 17.84 6.97 8.47
C ASP A 40 19.33 7.05 8.07
N ASN A 41 20.20 6.36 8.81
CA ASN A 41 21.59 6.26 8.41
C ASN A 41 21.66 5.39 7.15
N ALA A 42 22.22 5.92 6.07
CA ALA A 42 22.29 5.34 4.74
C ALA A 42 23.06 3.99 4.62
N ASP A 43 23.23 3.25 5.71
CA ASP A 43 23.82 1.92 5.78
C ASP A 43 22.84 0.81 5.34
N VAL A 44 21.53 1.11 5.29
CA VAL A 44 20.48 0.20 4.82
C VAL A 44 19.72 0.87 3.67
N ALA A 45 19.43 0.10 2.61
CA ALA A 45 18.57 0.60 1.54
C ALA A 45 17.15 0.85 2.08
N ASP A 46 16.57 1.99 1.75
CA ASP A 46 15.18 2.31 2.06
C ASP A 46 14.25 1.17 1.59
N ASP A 47 13.48 0.59 2.51
CA ASP A 47 12.40 -0.32 2.18
C ASP A 47 11.09 0.47 2.04
N PHE A 48 10.45 0.34 0.88
CA PHE A 48 9.14 0.95 0.59
C PHE A 48 8.01 -0.10 0.59
N THR A 49 8.30 -1.33 1.03
CA THR A 49 7.35 -2.43 1.15
C THR A 49 7.29 -2.95 2.57
N ALA A 50 6.20 -2.67 3.24
CA ALA A 50 5.91 -3.27 4.53
C ALA A 50 5.51 -4.73 4.33
N THR A 51 6.09 -5.61 5.14
CA THR A 51 5.63 -6.99 5.30
C THR A 51 4.89 -7.11 6.63
N ASN A 52 3.78 -7.86 6.64
CA ASN A 52 2.98 -8.05 7.83
C ASN A 52 3.80 -8.63 8.99
N SER A 53 3.78 -7.94 10.12
CA SER A 53 4.33 -8.37 11.42
C SER A 53 3.24 -8.58 12.48
N SER A 54 2.00 -8.16 12.16
CA SER A 54 0.86 -8.14 13.08
C SER A 54 -0.06 -9.34 12.88
N ILE A 55 -0.74 -9.78 13.94
CA ILE A 55 -1.72 -10.87 13.85
C ILE A 55 -2.95 -10.39 13.07
N LEU A 56 -3.14 -10.92 11.86
CA LEU A 56 -4.30 -10.63 11.02
C LEU A 56 -5.46 -11.57 11.35
N SER A 57 -6.24 -11.25 12.37
CA SER A 57 -7.44 -12.02 12.76
C SER A 57 -8.67 -11.62 11.92
N ILE A 58 -8.51 -11.59 10.59
CA ILE A 58 -9.54 -11.21 9.62
C ILE A 58 -9.69 -12.29 8.54
N PRO A 59 -10.90 -12.49 7.98
CA PRO A 59 -11.08 -13.31 6.78
C PRO A 59 -10.16 -12.81 5.64
N ASP A 60 -9.68 -13.73 4.82
CA ASP A 60 -8.83 -13.44 3.66
C ASP A 60 -7.55 -12.64 3.97
N ALA A 61 -6.97 -12.85 5.16
CA ALA A 61 -5.71 -12.22 5.61
C ALA A 61 -4.56 -12.24 4.57
N ALA A 62 -4.58 -13.19 3.63
CA ALA A 62 -3.62 -13.29 2.54
C ALA A 62 -3.45 -12.00 1.72
N ILE A 63 -4.51 -11.20 1.56
CA ILE A 63 -4.44 -9.95 0.79
C ILE A 63 -3.76 -8.80 1.54
N TYR A 64 -3.67 -8.92 2.86
CA TYR A 64 -3.08 -7.90 3.75
C TYR A 64 -1.64 -8.28 4.17
N THR A 65 -0.96 -9.10 3.38
CA THR A 65 0.39 -9.61 3.71
C THR A 65 1.51 -8.61 3.45
N THR A 66 1.32 -7.70 2.49
CA THR A 66 2.30 -6.67 2.13
C THR A 66 1.60 -5.38 1.72
N ALA A 67 2.21 -4.23 2.02
CA ALA A 67 1.72 -2.93 1.58
C ALA A 67 2.87 -2.05 1.07
N ARG A 68 2.61 -1.20 0.08
CA ARG A 68 3.53 -0.10 -0.27
C ARG A 68 3.35 1.04 0.71
N HIS A 69 4.43 1.71 1.05
CA HIS A 69 4.39 2.93 1.85
C HIS A 69 5.38 3.95 1.35
N SER A 70 5.16 5.21 1.70
CA SER A 70 6.00 6.33 1.33
C SER A 70 6.15 7.30 2.50
N PRO A 71 7.33 7.91 2.69
CA PRO A 71 7.55 8.88 3.77
C PRO A 71 6.73 10.17 3.64
N ILE A 72 6.45 10.63 2.41
CA ILE A 72 5.78 11.93 2.19
C ILE A 72 4.42 11.77 1.52
N SER A 73 4.34 11.06 0.38
CA SER A 73 3.08 10.95 -0.36
C SER A 73 3.06 9.67 -1.19
N PHE A 74 1.95 8.94 -1.10
CA PHE A 74 1.63 7.81 -1.95
C PHE A 74 0.23 8.01 -2.54
N LYS A 75 0.10 7.96 -3.88
CA LYS A 75 -1.17 8.25 -4.56
C LYS A 75 -1.46 7.22 -5.64
N TYR A 76 -2.72 6.84 -5.76
CA TYR A 76 -3.27 6.11 -6.90
C TYR A 76 -4.17 7.02 -7.73
N TYR A 77 -4.18 6.82 -9.04
CA TYR A 77 -4.95 7.59 -10.01
C TYR A 77 -5.73 6.65 -10.91
N GLY A 78 -7.03 6.87 -11.05
CA GLY A 78 -7.82 6.31 -12.16
C GLY A 78 -7.65 7.20 -13.39
N LEU A 79 -7.36 6.59 -14.54
CA LEU A 79 -7.11 7.30 -15.79
C LEU A 79 -8.25 7.05 -16.78
N CYS A 80 -8.48 8.01 -17.68
CA CYS A 80 -9.43 7.89 -18.79
C CYS A 80 -10.85 7.45 -18.38
N LEU A 81 -11.29 7.85 -17.18
CA LEU A 81 -12.64 7.60 -16.69
C LEU A 81 -13.63 8.46 -17.49
N TRP A 82 -14.78 7.87 -17.83
CA TRP A 82 -15.87 8.56 -18.50
C TRP A 82 -16.60 9.48 -17.52
N ASP A 83 -17.30 10.48 -18.04
CA ASP A 83 -18.10 11.35 -17.18
C ASP A 83 -19.24 10.56 -16.54
N GLY A 84 -19.28 10.55 -15.21
CA GLY A 84 -20.30 9.85 -14.44
C GLY A 84 -19.93 9.66 -12.98
N PRO A 85 -20.89 9.19 -12.16
CA PRO A 85 -20.63 8.84 -10.78
C PRO A 85 -19.84 7.53 -10.69
N TYR A 86 -18.86 7.49 -9.77
CA TYR A 86 -18.07 6.30 -9.47
C TYR A 86 -18.13 5.98 -7.98
N THR A 87 -18.25 4.69 -7.66
CA THR A 87 -18.06 4.18 -6.30
C THR A 87 -16.64 3.66 -6.18
N VAL A 88 -15.87 4.23 -5.25
CA VAL A 88 -14.52 3.77 -4.93
C VAL A 88 -14.56 3.07 -3.58
N THR A 89 -14.15 1.80 -3.56
CA THR A 89 -14.05 1.00 -2.34
C THR A 89 -12.58 0.73 -2.04
N LEU A 90 -12.15 1.09 -0.83
CA LEU A 90 -10.78 0.88 -0.36
C LEU A 90 -10.77 -0.09 0.82
N TYR A 91 -9.84 -1.04 0.79
CA TYR A 91 -9.66 -2.04 1.85
C TYR A 91 -8.39 -1.73 2.64
N PHE A 92 -8.53 -1.58 3.95
CA PHE A 92 -7.42 -1.22 4.83
C PHE A 92 -7.26 -2.24 5.96
N ALA A 93 -6.00 -2.51 6.30
CA ALA A 93 -5.61 -3.21 7.51
C ALA A 93 -4.29 -2.59 8.03
N GLU A 94 -4.15 -2.49 9.35
CA GLU A 94 -2.85 -2.18 9.95
C GLU A 94 -2.03 -3.46 10.06
N ILE A 95 -0.82 -3.45 9.52
CA ILE A 95 -0.01 -4.67 9.35
C ILE A 95 1.36 -4.57 10.03
N MET A 96 1.77 -3.38 10.46
CA MET A 96 3.09 -3.11 11.06
C MET A 96 3.00 -2.87 12.56
N PHE A 97 1.98 -2.15 13.00
CA PHE A 97 1.80 -1.76 14.40
C PHE A 97 0.82 -2.68 15.12
N THR A 98 1.34 -3.44 16.10
CA THR A 98 0.53 -4.33 16.93
C THR A 98 -0.15 -3.57 18.06
N ASP A 99 -1.44 -3.82 18.28
CA ASP A 99 -2.16 -3.41 19.50
C ASP A 99 -1.98 -4.47 20.62
N ASP A 100 -0.73 -4.90 20.83
CA ASP A 100 -0.44 -5.84 21.91
C ASP A 100 -0.39 -5.15 23.27
N LYS A 101 -0.77 -5.90 24.31
CA LYS A 101 -0.79 -5.43 25.71
C LYS A 101 0.58 -5.00 26.24
N ASN A 102 1.65 -5.23 25.47
CA ASN A 102 3.00 -4.85 25.84
C ASN A 102 3.33 -3.40 25.46
N PHE A 103 2.40 -2.65 24.83
CA PHE A 103 2.62 -1.27 24.38
C PHE A 103 3.90 -1.12 23.54
N SER A 104 4.30 -2.19 22.85
CA SER A 104 5.58 -2.23 22.14
C SER A 104 5.56 -1.39 20.86
N SER A 105 4.36 -1.12 20.33
CA SER A 105 4.17 -0.29 19.16
C SER A 105 3.90 1.17 19.54
N LEU A 106 4.93 2.02 19.38
CA LEU A 106 4.80 3.48 19.48
C LEU A 106 4.40 4.13 18.14
N GLY A 107 4.13 3.32 17.13
CA GLY A 107 3.87 3.77 15.78
C GLY A 107 2.48 4.40 15.63
N LYS A 108 2.43 5.54 14.97
CA LYS A 108 1.18 6.17 14.54
C LYS A 108 1.27 6.48 13.05
N ARG A 109 0.29 6.04 12.28
CA ARG A 109 0.11 6.39 10.87
C ARG A 109 -1.24 7.04 10.69
N VAL A 110 -1.25 8.22 10.08
CA VAL A 110 -2.45 8.98 9.73
C VAL A 110 -2.27 9.42 8.29
N PHE A 111 -3.29 9.23 7.46
CA PHE A 111 -3.30 9.63 6.06
C PHE A 111 -4.67 10.23 5.71
N ASP A 112 -4.68 11.06 4.67
CA ASP A 112 -5.86 11.68 4.08
C ASP A 112 -6.45 10.81 2.94
#